data_AF-A0A137T0Q1-F1
#
_entry.id   AF-A0A137T0Q1-F1
#
_cell.length_a   1.000
_cell.length_b   1.000
_cell.length_c   1.000
_cell.angle_alpha   90.00
_cell.angle_beta   90.00
_cell.angle_gamma   90.00
#
_symmetry.space_group_name_H-M   'P 1'
#
loop_
_entity.id
_entity.type
_entity.pdbx_description
1 polymer ?
#
loop_
_entity_poly.entity_id
_entity_poly.type
_entity_poly.pdbx_seq_one_letter_code
_entity_poly.pdbx_strand_id
1 'polypeptide(L)' 'MVHKPLSTDRQTIDIYVEDNFGQLQQRTFNFNNEDTSKRSSS' A
#
# COMPACT_ATOMS: atom_id res chain seq x y z
N MET A 1 -7.99 10.97 -14.29
CA MET A 1 -7.20 9.91 -14.96
C MET A 1 -6.52 9.10 -13.85
N VAL A 2 -6.92 7.85 -13.61
CA VAL A 2 -6.37 7.02 -12.53
C VAL A 2 -5.39 6.03 -13.15
N HIS A 3 -4.10 6.17 -12.84
CA HIS A 3 -3.06 5.24 -13.30
C HIS A 3 -3.02 4.05 -12.32
N LYS A 4 -3.47 2.87 -12.76
CA LYS A 4 -3.24 1.63 -12.00
C LYS A 4 -1.78 1.22 -12.21
N PRO A 5 -0.96 1.12 -11.16
CA PRO A 5 0.41 0.62 -11.30
C PRO A 5 0.36 -0.83 -11.78
N LEU A 6 0.91 -1.08 -12.97
CA LEU A 6 0.97 -2.38 -13.62
C LEU A 6 2.13 -3.24 -13.07
N SER A 7 2.39 -3.14 -11.77
CA SER A 7 3.46 -3.88 -11.09
C SER A 7 2.81 -4.95 -10.23
N THR A 8 2.99 -6.21 -10.64
CA THR A 8 2.61 -7.41 -9.91
C THR A 8 3.46 -7.59 -8.63
N ASP A 9 4.52 -6.80 -8.52
CA ASP A 9 5.39 -6.71 -7.35
C ASP A 9 4.90 -5.64 -6.38
N ARG A 10 5.07 -5.94 -5.09
CA ARG A 10 4.68 -5.16 -3.89
C ARG A 10 4.37 -3.69 -4.17
N GLN A 11 3.14 -3.26 -3.88
CA GLN A 11 2.69 -1.88 -4.04
C GLN A 11 2.73 -1.16 -2.70
N THR A 12 3.40 -0.01 -2.64
CA THR A 12 3.43 0.84 -1.44
C THR A 12 2.59 2.09 -1.66
N ILE A 13 1.75 2.43 -0.68
CA ILE A 13 0.97 3.66 -0.63
C ILE A 13 1.43 4.46 0.58
N ASP A 14 2.02 5.62 0.33
CA ASP A 14 2.38 6.59 1.35
C ASP A 14 1.29 7.67 1.47
N ILE A 15 0.83 7.89 2.70
CA ILE A 15 -0.18 8.90 3.03
C ILE A 15 0.45 9.91 3.98
N TYR A 16 0.30 11.19 3.63
CA TYR A 16 0.75 12.33 4.40
C TYR A 16 -0.47 13.14 4.79
N VAL A 17 -0.70 13.30 6.10
CA VAL A 17 -1.80 14.09 6.64
C VAL A 17 -1.22 15.25 7.43
N GLU A 18 -1.55 16.46 7.02
CA GLU A 18 -1.21 17.68 7.75
C GLU A 18 -2.47 18.25 8.42
N ASP A 19 -2.39 18.54 9.71
CA ASP A 19 -3.46 19.24 10.42
C ASP A 19 -3.28 20.77 10.38
N ASN A 20 -4.28 21.51 10.86
CA ASN A 20 -4.27 22.96 10.87
C ASN A 20 -3.31 23.58 11.91
N PHE A 21 -2.68 22.77 12.75
CA PHE A 21 -1.60 23.18 13.64
C PHE A 21 -0.21 22.92 13.02
N GLY A 22 -0.16 22.46 11.77
CA GLY A 22 1.07 22.16 11.03
C GLY A 22 1.72 20.84 11.42
N GLN A 23 0.98 19.93 12.09
CA GLN A 23 1.52 18.61 12.42
C GLN A 23 1.37 17.68 11.22
N LEU A 24 2.49 17.09 10.80
CA LEU A 24 2.53 16.10 9.72
C LEU A 24 2.52 14.68 10.28
N GLN A 25 1.54 13.90 9.87
CA GLN A 25 1.43 12.48 10.16
C GLN A 25 1.65 11.68 8.88
N GLN A 26 2.68 10.85 8.88
CA GLN A 26 2.93 9.90 7.80
C GLN A 26 2.38 8.51 8.16
N ARG A 27 1.77 7.86 7.16
CA ARG A 27 1.35 6.46 7.22
C ARG A 27 1.73 5.76 5.91
N THR A 28 2.49 4.68 6.02
CA THR A 28 2.90 3.86 4.88
C THR A 28 2.16 2.53 4.92
N PHE A 29 1.50 2.18 3.82
CA PHE A 29 0.81 0.91 3.64
C PHE A 29 1.49 0.11 2.54
N ASN A 30 1.83 -1.14 2.84
CA ASN A 30 2.47 -2.05 1.89
C ASN A 30 1.48 -3.16 1.52
N PHE A 31 1.20 -3.29 0.22
CA PHE A 31 0.35 -4.32 -0.35
C PHE A 31 1.23 -5.32 -1.09
N ASN A 32 1.38 -6.51 -0.51
CA ASN A 32 2.01 -7.62 -1.20
C ASN A 32 0.91 -8.43 -1.86
N ASN A 33 0.99 -8.60 -3.18
CA ASN A 33 0.13 -9.51 -3.92
C ASN A 33 0.63 -10.96 -3.74
N GLU A 34 0.84 -11.39 -2.49
CA GLU A 34 1.19 -12.78 -2.23
C GLU A 34 -0.06 -13.60 -2.51
N ASP A 35 -0.02 -14.38 -3.60
CA ASP A 35 -1.02 -15.36 -3.98
C ASP A 35 -1.36 -16.24 -2.76
N THR A 36 -2.47 -15.94 -2.07
CA THR A 36 -2.98 -16.72 -0.93
C THR A 36 -3.43 -18.13 -1.34
N SER A 37 -3.31 -18.45 -2.64
CA SER A 37 -3.60 -19.73 -3.28
C SER A 37 -2.61 -20.86 -2.92
N LYS A 38 -1.52 -20.59 -2.18
CA LYS A 38 -0.61 -21.63 -1.64
C LYS A 38 -0.83 -21.99 -0.17
N ARG A 39 -2.07 -21.98 0.31
CA ARG A 39 -2.43 -22.58 1.62
C ARG A 39 -3.51 -23.64 1.51
N SER A 40 -3.28 -24.65 0.65
CA SER A 40 -3.98 -25.93 0.70
C SER A 40 -3.12 -27.05 0.10
N SER A 41 -1.99 -27.34 0.72
CA SER A 41 -1.28 -28.62 0.53
C SER A 41 -0.29 -28.85 1.67
N SER A 42 -0.80 -29.28 2.82
CA SER A 42 -0.14 -30.10 3.85
C SER A 42 -1.18 -30.54 4.87
#